data_AF-A0A7V8IXB0-F1
#
_entry.id   AF-A0A7V8IXB0-F1
#
_cell.length_a   1.000
_cell.length_b   1.000
_cell.length_c   1.000
_cell.angle_alpha   90.00
_cell.angle_beta   90.00
_cell.angle_gamma   90.00
#
_symmetry.space_group_name_H-M   'P 1'
#
loop_
_entity.id
_entity.type
_entity.pdbx_description
1 polymer ?
#
loop_
_entity_poly.entity_id
_entity_poly.type
_entity_poly.pdbx_seq_one_letter_code
_entity_poly.pdbx_strand_id
1 'polypeptide(L)'
;MRKLLISCAALALCGLSWALDEDVAGWIKDLASTDQKTREAAAENLEKAGERAREALEAATKSEDPEVASEASDILKRLQSGPRKNEAPKPKRRVGTAMSSMRIILNGQGSQTSIQEDSGGRVVVKETRDGKTAEFAAESREAFTEKYPEVAKKYGLDKEGGGLSLGSGKDTPEDQALEKRVEELQREIEERIRKRQGGKDLDKEEDDLRRALEEQAKKEKGQPVRVELGAEVGPVDDALRYQLDIPEGGVLIESVDKGSRAERLGLRQYDILLTLNGKPVSTAPDIRAALAAEGPATAEIVREGDREALREKE
;
A
#
# COMPACT_ATOMS: atom_id res chain seq x y z
N MET A 1 -4.28 15.25 -57.36
CA MET A 1 -4.24 13.77 -57.41
C MET A 1 -2.81 13.31 -57.55
N ARG A 2 -2.42 12.25 -56.81
CA ARG A 2 -1.13 11.51 -56.79
C ARG A 2 -0.02 12.19 -55.97
N LYS A 3 -0.01 11.99 -54.65
CA LYS A 3 0.72 10.92 -53.92
C LYS A 3 2.20 10.85 -54.38
N LEU A 4 3.07 11.58 -53.69
CA LEU A 4 4.50 11.32 -53.70
C LEU A 4 4.72 9.95 -53.04
N LEU A 5 5.22 9.01 -53.84
CA LEU A 5 5.83 7.77 -53.38
C LEU A 5 7.17 8.15 -52.74
N ILE A 6 7.28 7.98 -51.42
CA ILE A 6 8.57 7.96 -50.76
C ILE A 6 9.25 6.67 -51.19
N SER A 7 10.30 6.84 -51.99
CA SER A 7 11.14 5.80 -52.55
C SER A 7 11.96 5.13 -51.45
N CYS A 8 11.82 3.82 -51.35
CA CYS A 8 12.43 2.94 -50.35
C CYS A 8 13.94 2.67 -50.61
N ALA A 9 14.69 3.65 -51.11
CA ALA A 9 16.04 3.45 -51.66
C ALA A 9 17.08 4.40 -51.05
N ALA A 10 17.41 4.21 -49.78
CA ALA A 10 18.62 4.81 -49.17
C ALA A 10 19.09 4.05 -47.91
N LEU A 11 19.08 2.72 -47.95
CA LEU A 11 19.72 1.90 -46.93
C LEU A 11 20.39 0.72 -47.65
N ALA A 12 21.55 0.98 -48.23
CA ALA A 12 22.47 -0.05 -48.69
C ALA A 12 23.87 0.52 -48.52
N LEU A 13 24.49 0.23 -47.37
CA LEU A 13 25.95 0.17 -47.11
C LEU A 13 26.21 0.12 -45.61
N CYS A 14 25.91 -1.03 -45.01
CA CYS A 14 26.63 -1.60 -43.87
C CYS A 14 26.12 -3.03 -43.74
N GLY A 15 26.98 -4.01 -44.00
CA GLY A 15 26.60 -5.42 -43.95
C GLY A 15 26.26 -5.84 -42.52
N LEU A 16 24.96 -5.90 -42.23
CA LEU A 16 24.39 -6.67 -41.13
C LEU A 16 23.19 -7.42 -41.73
N SER A 17 23.06 -8.69 -41.34
CA SER A 17 22.08 -9.65 -41.85
C SER A 17 20.64 -9.14 -41.73
N TRP A 18 20.11 -8.48 -42.77
CA TRP A 18 18.71 -8.09 -42.84
C TRP A 18 17.83 -9.25 -43.26
N ALA A 19 17.36 -10.00 -42.28
CA ALA A 19 16.01 -10.53 -42.31
C ALA A 19 15.19 -9.65 -41.37
N LEU A 20 14.73 -8.49 -41.84
CA LEU A 20 13.57 -7.89 -41.17
C LEU A 20 12.45 -8.92 -41.34
N ASP A 21 11.88 -9.39 -40.24
CA ASP A 21 10.58 -10.06 -40.29
C ASP A 21 9.63 -9.20 -41.14
N GLU A 22 9.03 -9.78 -42.18
CA GLU A 22 8.02 -9.08 -43.00
C GLU A 22 6.92 -8.48 -42.12
N ASP A 23 6.64 -9.13 -40.99
CA ASP A 23 5.69 -8.69 -39.97
C ASP A 23 6.10 -7.38 -39.28
N VAL A 24 7.37 -7.22 -38.92
CA VAL A 24 7.88 -6.02 -38.23
C VAL A 24 7.90 -4.81 -39.17
N ALA A 25 8.29 -5.03 -40.42
CA ALA A 25 8.26 -3.98 -41.45
C ALA A 25 6.81 -3.52 -41.74
N GLY A 26 5.85 -4.45 -41.73
CA GLY A 26 4.43 -4.15 -41.84
C GLY A 26 3.94 -3.27 -40.70
N TRP A 27 4.25 -3.62 -39.45
CA TRP A 27 3.81 -2.83 -38.29
C TRP A 27 4.43 -1.43 -38.24
N ILE A 28 5.69 -1.24 -38.64
CA ILE A 28 6.29 0.10 -38.70
C ILE A 28 5.57 0.99 -39.72
N LYS A 29 5.15 0.41 -40.84
CA LYS A 29 4.34 1.15 -41.83
C LYS A 29 2.96 1.51 -41.29
N ASP A 30 2.37 0.61 -40.50
CA ASP A 30 1.05 0.81 -39.89
C ASP A 30 1.07 1.86 -38.76
N LEU A 31 2.24 2.21 -38.20
CA LEU A 31 2.38 3.36 -37.29
C LEU A 31 2.05 4.70 -37.96
N ALA A 32 2.19 4.80 -39.29
CA ALA A 32 1.84 5.99 -40.06
C ALA A 32 0.35 6.03 -40.47
N SER A 33 -0.46 5.06 -40.03
CA SER A 33 -1.88 4.98 -40.41
C SER A 33 -2.69 6.12 -39.78
N THR A 34 -3.64 6.68 -40.54
CA THR A 34 -4.59 7.68 -40.00
C THR A 34 -5.67 7.05 -39.12
N ASP A 35 -5.79 5.72 -39.11
CA ASP A 35 -6.74 4.99 -38.26
C ASP A 35 -6.08 4.64 -36.91
N GLN A 36 -6.68 5.12 -35.82
CA GLN A 36 -6.15 4.96 -34.46
C GLN A 36 -6.00 3.49 -34.06
N LYS A 37 -6.97 2.64 -34.40
CA LYS A 37 -6.94 1.21 -34.04
C LYS A 37 -5.79 0.47 -34.72
N THR A 38 -5.54 0.79 -35.98
CA THR A 38 -4.44 0.21 -36.75
C THR A 38 -3.08 0.59 -36.17
N ARG A 39 -2.90 1.86 -35.75
CA ARG A 39 -1.66 2.32 -35.10
C ARG A 39 -1.42 1.64 -33.75
N GLU A 40 -2.45 1.57 -32.91
CA GLU A 40 -2.37 0.95 -31.59
C GLU A 40 -2.02 -0.55 -31.69
N ALA A 41 -2.66 -1.27 -32.62
CA ALA A 41 -2.36 -2.68 -32.86
C ALA A 41 -0.93 -2.90 -33.37
N ALA A 42 -0.45 -2.02 -34.25
CA ALA A 42 0.93 -2.06 -34.75
C ALA A 42 1.95 -1.80 -33.62
N ALA A 43 1.71 -0.80 -32.78
CA ALA A 43 2.55 -0.51 -31.62
C ALA A 43 2.60 -1.69 -30.63
N GLU A 44 1.46 -2.29 -30.33
CA GLU A 44 1.37 -3.44 -29.43
C GLU A 44 2.12 -4.66 -29.99
N ASN A 45 2.01 -4.92 -31.29
CA ASN A 45 2.74 -6.02 -31.94
C ASN A 45 4.25 -5.77 -31.97
N LEU A 46 4.69 -4.52 -32.17
CA LEU A 46 6.11 -4.13 -32.09
C LEU A 46 6.66 -4.27 -30.66
N GLU A 47 5.88 -3.92 -29.64
CA GLU A 47 6.25 -4.15 -28.24
C GLU A 47 6.37 -5.64 -27.91
N LYS A 48 5.42 -6.47 -28.40
CA LYS A 48 5.46 -7.94 -28.22
C LYS A 48 6.64 -8.59 -28.93
N ALA A 49 7.07 -8.05 -30.07
CA ALA A 49 8.24 -8.53 -30.79
C ALA A 49 9.56 -8.24 -30.04
N GLY A 50 9.55 -7.26 -29.13
CA GLY A 50 10.65 -7.00 -28.21
C GLY A 50 11.97 -6.69 -28.92
N GLU A 51 13.03 -7.41 -28.56
CA GLU A 51 14.36 -7.25 -29.17
C GLU A 51 14.35 -7.44 -30.71
N ARG A 52 13.42 -8.23 -31.26
CA ARG A 52 13.30 -8.41 -32.73
C ARG A 52 12.87 -7.14 -33.45
N ALA A 53 12.10 -6.28 -32.80
CA ALA A 53 11.65 -5.02 -33.39
C ALA A 53 12.61 -3.86 -33.12
N ARG A 54 13.60 -4.04 -32.24
CA ARG A 54 14.45 -2.96 -31.73
C ARG A 54 15.26 -2.27 -32.81
N GLU A 55 15.96 -3.03 -33.65
CA GLU A 55 16.75 -2.46 -34.75
C GLU A 55 15.88 -1.69 -35.75
N ALA A 56 14.70 -2.23 -36.05
CA ALA A 56 13.76 -1.63 -36.98
C ALA A 56 13.12 -0.35 -36.41
N LEU A 57 12.80 -0.34 -35.11
CA LEU A 57 12.34 0.86 -34.40
C LEU A 57 13.44 1.93 -34.30
N GLU A 58 14.69 1.55 -34.05
CA GLU A 58 15.83 2.48 -34.03
C GLU A 58 16.03 3.16 -35.39
N ALA A 59 15.86 2.41 -36.49
CA ALA A 59 15.82 2.99 -37.83
C ALA A 59 14.62 3.93 -38.03
N ALA A 60 13.42 3.54 -37.54
CA ALA A 60 12.20 4.34 -37.65
C ALA A 60 12.25 5.66 -36.86
N THR A 61 13.05 5.77 -35.80
CA THR A 61 13.26 7.06 -35.09
C THR A 61 13.89 8.16 -35.96
N LYS A 62 14.49 7.78 -37.09
CA LYS A 62 15.11 8.69 -38.06
C LYS A 62 14.24 8.93 -39.30
N SER A 63 12.98 8.51 -39.26
CA SER A 63 12.00 8.71 -40.34
C SER A 63 11.74 10.20 -40.58
N GLU A 64 11.40 10.56 -41.82
CA GLU A 64 10.96 11.92 -42.18
C GLU A 64 9.56 12.24 -41.64
N ASP A 65 8.79 11.22 -41.27
CA ASP A 65 7.48 11.37 -40.65
C ASP A 65 7.64 11.57 -39.11
N PRO A 66 7.25 12.75 -38.58
CA PRO A 66 7.42 13.06 -37.17
C PRO A 66 6.56 12.18 -36.24
N GLU A 67 5.41 11.70 -36.70
CA GLU A 67 4.54 10.83 -35.88
C GLU A 67 5.17 9.44 -35.72
N VAL A 68 5.68 8.88 -36.81
CA VAL A 68 6.39 7.59 -36.79
C VAL A 68 7.66 7.66 -35.95
N ALA A 69 8.42 8.76 -36.09
CA ALA A 69 9.64 8.95 -35.31
C ALA A 69 9.37 9.08 -33.80
N SER A 70 8.31 9.81 -33.43
CA SER A 70 7.89 9.97 -32.04
C SER A 70 7.43 8.64 -31.44
N GLU A 71 6.55 7.91 -32.13
CA GLU A 71 6.00 6.65 -31.62
C GLU A 71 7.08 5.56 -31.54
N ALA A 72 7.97 5.47 -32.54
CA ALA A 72 9.09 4.55 -32.49
C ALA A 72 10.04 4.83 -31.33
N SER A 73 10.29 6.12 -31.01
CA SER A 73 11.09 6.52 -29.85
C SER A 73 10.42 6.10 -28.53
N ASP A 74 9.10 6.24 -28.44
CA ASP A 74 8.35 5.90 -27.23
C ASP A 74 8.25 4.39 -27.03
N ILE A 75 8.05 3.61 -28.09
CA ILE A 75 8.10 2.15 -28.04
C ILE A 75 9.49 1.69 -27.60
N LEU A 76 10.57 2.27 -28.14
CA LEU A 76 11.94 1.95 -27.70
C LEU A 76 12.18 2.30 -26.23
N LYS A 77 11.66 3.44 -25.75
CA LYS A 77 11.75 3.79 -24.33
C LYS A 77 11.01 2.76 -23.47
N ARG A 78 9.83 2.30 -23.89
CA ARG A 78 9.03 1.27 -23.19
C ARG A 78 9.78 -0.06 -23.15
N LEU A 79 10.42 -0.46 -24.25
CA LEU A 79 11.26 -1.66 -24.32
C LEU A 79 12.52 -1.54 -23.45
N GLN A 80 13.21 -0.39 -23.46
CA GLN A 80 14.43 -0.13 -22.70
C GLN A 80 14.20 -0.03 -21.19
N SER A 81 13.06 0.52 -20.76
CA SER A 81 12.74 0.62 -19.33
C SER A 81 12.39 -0.71 -18.68
N GLY A 82 12.52 -1.83 -19.40
CA GLY A 82 11.84 -3.07 -19.07
C GLY A 82 10.33 -2.84 -19.01
N PRO A 83 9.52 -3.84 -18.64
CA PRO A 83 8.09 -3.62 -18.46
C PRO A 83 7.89 -2.54 -17.39
N ARG A 84 7.60 -1.30 -17.82
CA ARG A 84 7.11 -0.25 -16.91
C ARG A 84 5.84 -0.80 -16.30
N LYS A 85 5.82 -0.81 -14.97
CA LYS A 85 4.60 -0.97 -14.18
C LYS A 85 3.66 0.19 -14.52
N ASN A 86 2.93 0.11 -15.63
CA ASN A 86 1.73 0.91 -15.80
C ASN A 86 0.58 0.15 -15.13
N GLU A 87 -0.12 0.90 -14.29
CA GLU A 87 -1.13 0.47 -13.34
C GLU A 87 -2.42 0.02 -14.05
N ALA A 88 -2.66 -1.28 -14.04
CA ALA A 88 -3.94 -1.87 -13.68
C ALA A 88 -3.68 -2.72 -12.42
N PRO A 89 -4.64 -2.86 -11.48
CA PRO A 89 -4.35 -3.33 -10.12
C PRO A 89 -3.71 -4.72 -10.17
N LYS A 90 -2.45 -4.83 -9.72
CA LYS A 90 -1.73 -6.09 -9.79
C LYS A 90 -2.28 -7.10 -8.77
N PRO A 91 -2.54 -8.36 -9.16
CA PRO A 91 -2.65 -9.45 -8.21
C PRO A 91 -1.29 -9.67 -7.53
N LYS A 92 -1.30 -9.78 -6.20
CA LYS A 92 -0.12 -9.99 -5.35
C LYS A 92 0.60 -11.28 -5.78
N ARG A 93 1.75 -11.19 -6.45
CA ARG A 93 2.70 -12.31 -6.57
C ARG A 93 4.01 -12.00 -5.86
N ARG A 94 4.31 -12.92 -4.94
CA ARG A 94 5.44 -12.99 -4.01
C ARG A 94 6.76 -12.60 -4.68
N VAL A 95 7.31 -11.45 -4.26
CA VAL A 95 8.76 -11.28 -4.18
C VAL A 95 9.10 -11.70 -2.76
N GLY A 96 10.05 -12.62 -2.60
CA GLY A 96 10.68 -12.86 -1.31
C GLY A 96 11.32 -11.54 -0.88
N THR A 97 10.56 -10.74 -0.14
CA THR A 97 11.07 -9.55 0.52
C THR A 97 11.98 -10.11 1.58
N ALA A 98 13.27 -9.88 1.40
CA ALA A 98 14.17 -9.83 2.54
C ALA A 98 13.46 -8.94 3.60
N MET A 99 12.91 -9.60 4.62
CA MET A 99 12.20 -8.98 5.74
C MET A 99 13.17 -8.02 6.43
N SER A 100 13.05 -6.72 6.13
CA SER A 100 13.67 -5.70 6.97
C SER A 100 12.67 -5.37 8.07
N SER A 101 13.02 -5.65 9.32
CA SER A 101 12.20 -5.30 10.47
C SER A 101 12.49 -3.84 10.83
N MET A 102 11.45 -3.01 10.82
CA MET A 102 11.53 -1.61 11.26
C MET A 102 10.69 -1.44 12.53
N ARG A 103 11.33 -0.97 13.60
CA ARG A 103 10.73 -0.76 14.93
C ARG A 103 10.87 0.71 15.30
N ILE A 104 9.74 1.40 15.49
CA ILE A 104 9.71 2.78 15.98
C ILE A 104 9.33 2.75 17.46
N ILE A 105 10.15 3.38 18.31
CA ILE A 105 9.95 3.50 19.75
C ILE A 105 9.78 4.99 20.06
N LEU A 106 8.61 5.36 20.58
CA LEU A 106 8.31 6.73 21.02
C LEU A 106 8.56 6.83 22.52
N ASN A 107 9.58 7.59 22.89
CA ASN A 107 9.87 7.92 24.28
C ASN A 107 9.23 9.29 24.54
N GLY A 108 8.28 9.34 25.49
CA GLY A 108 7.54 10.56 25.82
C GLY A 108 8.45 11.78 25.99
N GLN A 109 7.94 12.97 25.65
CA GLN A 109 8.66 14.25 25.44
C GLN A 109 9.28 14.48 24.05
N GLY A 110 8.69 13.93 22.98
CA GLY A 110 9.08 14.25 21.60
C GLY A 110 10.39 13.59 21.15
N SER A 111 10.82 12.52 21.84
CA SER A 111 11.95 11.71 21.41
C SER A 111 11.50 10.47 20.65
N GLN A 112 11.97 10.33 19.41
CA GLN A 112 11.63 9.23 18.51
C GLN A 112 12.87 8.40 18.22
N THR A 113 12.81 7.10 18.49
CA THR A 113 13.84 6.15 18.09
C THR A 113 13.33 5.26 16.96
N SER A 114 14.08 5.13 15.86
CA SER A 114 13.82 4.17 14.79
C SER A 114 14.93 3.15 14.73
N ILE A 115 14.60 1.86 14.78
CA ILE A 115 15.53 0.74 14.66
C ILE A 115 15.14 -0.02 13.39
N GLN A 116 16.08 -0.19 12.47
CA GLN A 116 15.88 -0.93 11.24
C GLN A 116 16.94 -2.02 11.14
N GLU A 117 16.51 -3.27 10.99
CA GLU A 117 17.37 -4.41 10.71
C GLU A 117 16.99 -4.94 9.33
N ASP A 118 17.91 -4.94 8.37
CA ASP A 118 17.68 -5.54 7.06
C ASP A 118 18.02 -7.03 7.06
N SER A 119 17.61 -7.76 6.03
CA SER A 119 17.89 -9.18 5.92
C SER A 119 19.34 -9.51 5.58
N GLY A 120 20.15 -8.49 5.31
CA GLY A 120 21.60 -8.59 5.27
C GLY A 120 22.24 -8.53 6.66
N GLY A 121 21.43 -8.34 7.72
CA GLY A 121 21.86 -8.21 9.11
C GLY A 121 22.28 -6.80 9.50
N ARG A 122 22.20 -5.82 8.59
CA ARG A 122 22.59 -4.43 8.85
C ARG A 122 21.61 -3.81 9.83
N VAL A 123 22.14 -3.20 10.88
CA VAL A 123 21.35 -2.53 11.92
C VAL A 123 21.57 -1.02 11.85
N VAL A 124 20.47 -0.27 11.79
CA VAL A 124 20.45 1.19 11.83
C VAL A 124 19.53 1.66 12.95
N VAL A 125 20.07 2.41 13.91
CA VAL A 125 19.32 3.04 15.00
C VAL A 125 19.40 4.55 14.85
N LYS A 126 18.26 5.23 14.75
CA LYS A 126 18.17 6.70 14.72
C LYS A 126 17.44 7.18 15.95
N GLU A 127 18.12 7.92 16.82
CA GLU A 127 17.51 8.59 17.96
C GLU A 127 17.32 10.07 17.64
N THR A 128 16.08 10.54 17.64
CA THR A 128 15.75 11.95 17.48
C THR A 128 15.28 12.49 18.81
N ARG A 129 15.92 13.57 19.29
CA ARG A 129 15.54 14.28 20.52
C ARG A 129 15.65 15.77 20.28
N ASP A 130 14.59 16.51 20.59
CA ASP A 130 14.53 17.98 20.45
C ASP A 130 14.98 18.48 19.05
N GLY A 131 14.59 17.75 18.00
CA GLY A 131 14.93 18.05 16.61
C GLY A 131 16.36 17.68 16.18
N LYS A 132 17.17 17.09 17.06
CA LYS A 132 18.51 16.57 16.72
C LYS A 132 18.46 15.06 16.58
N THR A 133 18.92 14.54 15.44
CA THR A 133 18.97 13.10 15.16
C THR A 133 20.40 12.58 15.27
N ALA A 134 20.62 11.58 16.12
CA ALA A 134 21.82 10.77 16.17
C ALA A 134 21.55 9.45 15.44
N GLU A 135 22.39 9.11 14.46
CA GLU A 135 22.29 7.88 13.66
C GLU A 135 23.47 6.96 13.97
N PHE A 136 23.16 5.72 14.29
CA PHE A 136 24.10 4.64 14.58
C PHE A 136 23.84 3.54 13.55
N ALA A 137 24.88 3.11 12.83
CA ALA A 137 24.75 2.07 11.82
C ALA A 137 25.93 1.11 11.83
N ALA A 138 25.65 -0.18 11.61
CA ALA A 138 26.64 -1.22 11.42
C ALA A 138 26.14 -2.28 10.43
N GLU A 139 27.09 -2.98 9.80
CA GLU A 139 26.83 -3.95 8.73
C GLU A 139 26.23 -5.27 9.22
N SER A 140 26.37 -5.57 10.51
CA SER A 140 25.74 -6.70 11.16
C SER A 140 25.32 -6.32 12.59
N ARG A 141 24.38 -7.06 13.17
CA ARG A 141 23.97 -6.91 14.58
C ARG A 141 25.11 -7.15 15.57
N GLU A 142 25.99 -8.10 15.26
CA GLU A 142 27.21 -8.37 16.04
C GLU A 142 28.15 -7.15 16.01
N ALA A 143 28.43 -6.63 14.81
CA ALA A 143 29.25 -5.43 14.64
C ALA A 143 28.60 -4.19 15.30
N PHE A 144 27.26 -4.13 15.33
CA PHE A 144 26.54 -3.07 16.03
C PHE A 144 26.75 -3.15 17.55
N THR A 145 26.68 -4.35 18.12
CA THR A 145 26.82 -4.57 19.57
C THR A 145 28.25 -4.30 20.04
N GLU A 146 29.25 -4.63 19.24
CA GLU A 146 30.65 -4.30 19.52
C GLU A 146 30.93 -2.80 19.43
N LYS A 147 30.40 -2.14 18.39
CA LYS A 147 30.66 -0.72 18.11
C LYS A 147 29.83 0.22 19.00
N TYR A 148 28.63 -0.19 19.40
CA TYR A 148 27.68 0.61 20.17
C TYR A 148 27.03 -0.20 21.31
N PRO A 149 27.82 -0.72 22.28
CA PRO A 149 27.31 -1.64 23.31
C PRO A 149 26.22 -1.02 24.18
N GLU A 150 26.35 0.27 24.53
CA GLU A 150 25.36 0.99 25.34
C GLU A 150 24.02 1.19 24.60
N VAL A 151 24.07 1.46 23.29
CA VAL A 151 22.87 1.61 22.44
C VAL A 151 22.21 0.25 22.22
N ALA A 152 23.01 -0.78 21.96
CA ALA A 152 22.52 -2.14 21.78
C ALA A 152 21.77 -2.63 23.02
N LYS A 153 22.37 -2.47 24.22
CA LYS A 153 21.76 -2.85 25.50
C LYS A 153 20.50 -2.07 25.82
N LYS A 154 20.47 -0.77 25.52
CA LYS A 154 19.30 0.10 25.72
C LYS A 154 18.07 -0.38 24.96
N TYR A 155 18.27 -0.97 23.77
CA TYR A 155 17.17 -1.42 22.90
C TYR A 155 17.05 -2.95 22.79
N GLY A 156 17.81 -3.70 23.59
CA GLY A 156 17.77 -5.16 23.62
C GLY A 156 18.31 -5.82 22.34
N LEU A 157 19.20 -5.13 21.62
CA LEU A 157 19.84 -5.66 20.40
C LEU A 157 20.98 -6.65 20.72
N ASP A 158 21.39 -6.75 21.97
CA ASP A 158 22.41 -7.67 22.49
C ASP A 158 21.90 -9.10 22.73
N LYS A 159 20.59 -9.36 22.61
CA LYS A 159 19.98 -10.68 22.87
C LYS A 159 19.59 -11.41 21.57
N GLU A 160 20.03 -12.66 21.40
CA GLU A 160 19.64 -13.51 20.26
C GLU A 160 18.12 -13.81 20.27
N GLY A 161 17.44 -13.69 19.11
CA GLY A 161 16.01 -14.01 18.97
C GLY A 161 15.01 -12.84 19.01
N GLY A 162 15.46 -11.59 18.93
CA GLY A 162 14.60 -10.39 19.06
C GLY A 162 13.67 -10.04 17.89
N GLY A 163 12.93 -11.01 17.34
CA GLY A 163 11.81 -10.76 16.44
C GLY A 163 10.49 -10.74 17.22
N LEU A 164 9.74 -9.64 17.17
CA LEU A 164 8.44 -9.42 17.83
C LEU A 164 8.43 -9.60 19.35
N SER A 165 8.73 -8.53 20.08
CA SER A 165 8.22 -8.35 21.45
C SER A 165 7.46 -7.02 21.51
N LEU A 166 6.13 -7.11 21.35
CA LEU A 166 5.19 -6.21 22.01
C LEU A 166 5.52 -6.29 23.51
N GLY A 167 5.74 -5.14 24.14
CA GLY A 167 6.15 -5.10 25.54
C GLY A 167 5.12 -5.79 26.42
N SER A 168 5.47 -6.96 26.96
CA SER A 168 5.03 -7.50 28.25
C SER A 168 5.73 -8.84 28.41
N GLY A 169 6.52 -9.00 29.46
CA GLY A 169 7.09 -10.31 29.78
C GLY A 169 5.96 -11.30 30.04
N LYS A 170 6.10 -12.50 29.48
CA LYS A 170 6.33 -13.74 30.24
C LYS A 170 6.53 -14.89 29.24
N ASP A 171 7.65 -15.59 29.35
CA ASP A 171 7.85 -16.92 28.76
C ASP A 171 6.93 -17.93 29.48
N THR A 172 5.65 -17.98 29.12
CA THR A 172 4.75 -18.97 29.71
C THR A 172 4.73 -20.27 28.89
N PRO A 173 4.46 -21.43 29.50
CA PRO A 173 4.22 -22.67 28.78
C PRO A 173 3.07 -22.59 27.76
N GLU A 174 2.14 -21.65 27.94
CA GLU A 174 1.01 -21.41 27.03
C GLU A 174 1.49 -20.75 25.72
N ASP A 175 2.46 -19.84 25.78
CA ASP A 175 3.03 -19.18 24.60
C ASP A 175 3.83 -20.16 23.74
N GLN A 176 4.61 -21.06 24.37
CA GLN A 176 5.33 -22.12 23.67
C GLN A 176 4.39 -23.17 23.05
N ALA A 177 3.22 -23.40 23.67
CA ALA A 177 2.19 -24.27 23.11
C ALA A 177 1.51 -23.62 21.91
N LEU A 178 1.29 -22.30 21.95
CA LEU A 178 0.73 -21.53 20.85
C LEU A 178 1.68 -21.51 19.64
N GLU A 179 2.99 -21.28 19.86
CA GLU A 179 3.99 -21.32 18.78
C GLU A 179 4.04 -22.69 18.09
N LYS A 180 4.08 -23.78 18.86
CA LYS A 180 4.02 -25.15 18.31
C LYS A 180 2.75 -25.39 17.52
N ARG A 181 1.61 -24.83 17.97
CA ARG A 181 0.33 -24.98 17.28
C ARG A 181 0.29 -24.22 15.95
N VAL A 182 0.91 -23.04 15.91
CA VAL A 182 1.06 -22.25 14.69
C VAL A 182 1.95 -22.97 13.67
N GLU A 183 3.09 -23.53 14.11
CA GLU A 183 3.97 -24.32 13.23
C GLU A 183 3.29 -25.58 12.67
N GLU A 184 2.48 -26.26 13.49
CA GLU A 184 1.73 -27.45 13.08
C GLU A 184 0.66 -27.12 12.03
N LEU A 185 -0.09 -26.02 12.22
CA LEU A 185 -1.06 -25.52 11.26
C LEU A 185 -0.41 -25.10 9.94
N GLN A 186 0.77 -24.47 10.00
CA GLN A 186 1.52 -24.10 8.79
C GLN A 186 1.91 -25.33 7.97
N ARG A 187 2.39 -26.41 8.61
CA ARG A 187 2.70 -27.68 7.92
C ARG A 187 1.46 -28.32 7.31
N GLU A 188 0.33 -28.32 8.02
CA GLU A 188 -0.92 -28.89 7.52
C GLU A 188 -1.44 -28.13 6.28
N ILE A 189 -1.35 -26.80 6.31
CA ILE A 189 -1.72 -25.94 5.17
C ILE A 189 -0.81 -26.22 3.97
N GLU A 190 0.52 -26.32 4.18
CA GLU A 190 1.47 -26.64 3.11
C GLU A 190 1.22 -28.03 2.50
N GLU A 191 0.88 -29.02 3.33
CA GLU A 191 0.55 -30.36 2.85
C GLU A 191 -0.75 -30.38 2.04
N ARG A 192 -1.78 -29.62 2.46
CA ARG A 192 -3.04 -29.46 1.72
C ARG A 192 -2.84 -28.75 0.40
N ILE A 193 -1.97 -27.73 0.35
CA ILE A 193 -1.59 -27.04 -0.88
C ILE A 193 -0.85 -28.00 -1.82
N ARG A 194 0.10 -28.79 -1.31
CA ARG A 194 0.85 -29.78 -2.09
C ARG A 194 -0.05 -30.87 -2.71
N LYS A 195 -1.10 -31.29 -2.00
CA LYS A 195 -2.05 -32.32 -2.47
C LYS A 195 -3.08 -31.80 -3.49
N ARG A 196 -3.26 -30.48 -3.62
CA ARG A 196 -4.21 -29.86 -4.55
C ARG A 196 -3.49 -29.18 -5.73
N GLN A 197 -2.91 -29.95 -6.65
CA GLN A 197 -2.69 -29.43 -8.00
C GLN A 197 -3.99 -29.59 -8.81
N GLY A 198 -4.74 -28.49 -8.98
CA GLY A 198 -6.00 -28.44 -9.73
C GLY A 198 -6.60 -27.03 -9.77
N GLY A 199 -6.07 -26.17 -10.65
CA GLY A 199 -6.30 -24.72 -10.68
C GLY A 199 -7.61 -24.22 -11.28
N LYS A 200 -8.78 -24.64 -10.74
CA LYS A 200 -10.06 -24.00 -11.07
C LYS A 200 -10.99 -23.74 -9.88
N ASP A 201 -10.74 -24.39 -8.74
CA ASP A 201 -11.56 -24.21 -7.52
C ASP A 201 -10.97 -23.17 -6.55
N LEU A 202 -9.74 -22.70 -6.79
CA LEU A 202 -9.04 -21.74 -5.94
C LEU A 202 -9.70 -20.37 -5.92
N ASP A 203 -10.22 -19.90 -7.06
CA ASP A 203 -10.84 -18.56 -7.13
C ASP A 203 -12.14 -18.51 -6.30
N LYS A 204 -12.91 -19.60 -6.30
CA LYS A 204 -14.16 -19.70 -5.54
C LYS A 204 -13.89 -19.86 -4.04
N GLU A 205 -12.91 -20.68 -3.67
CA GLU A 205 -12.53 -20.88 -2.27
C GLU A 205 -11.86 -19.61 -1.69
N GLU A 206 -11.08 -18.87 -2.49
CA GLU A 206 -10.53 -17.56 -2.11
C GLU A 206 -11.62 -16.50 -1.94
N ASP A 207 -12.61 -16.45 -2.83
CA ASP A 207 -13.77 -15.55 -2.72
C ASP A 207 -14.66 -15.88 -1.52
N ASP A 208 -14.84 -17.17 -1.21
CA ASP A 208 -15.62 -17.63 -0.06
C ASP A 208 -14.86 -17.36 1.26
N LEU A 209 -13.54 -17.53 1.28
CA LEU A 209 -12.68 -17.15 2.42
C LEU A 209 -12.66 -15.64 2.63
N ARG A 210 -12.57 -14.84 1.56
CA ARG A 210 -12.68 -13.37 1.64
C ARG A 210 -14.02 -12.95 2.22
N ARG A 211 -15.13 -13.53 1.75
CA ARG A 211 -16.45 -13.25 2.30
C ARG A 211 -16.57 -13.64 3.76
N ALA A 212 -16.05 -14.80 4.15
CA ALA A 212 -16.04 -15.24 5.55
C ALA A 212 -15.21 -14.31 6.44
N LEU A 213 -14.04 -13.87 5.97
CA LEU A 213 -13.18 -12.90 6.67
C LEU A 213 -13.83 -11.52 6.77
N GLU A 214 -14.48 -11.03 5.72
CA GLU A 214 -15.25 -9.78 5.77
C GLU A 214 -16.46 -9.88 6.71
N GLU A 215 -17.15 -11.03 6.72
CA GLU A 215 -18.28 -11.27 7.61
C GLU A 215 -17.82 -11.37 9.07
N GLN A 216 -16.68 -12.04 9.33
CA GLN A 216 -16.04 -12.05 10.64
C GLN A 216 -15.56 -10.65 11.05
N ALA A 217 -14.89 -9.92 10.17
CA ALA A 217 -14.46 -8.55 10.43
C ALA A 217 -15.65 -7.62 10.72
N LYS A 218 -16.79 -7.79 10.04
CA LYS A 218 -18.03 -7.06 10.33
C LYS A 218 -18.65 -7.48 11.67
N LYS A 219 -18.55 -8.76 12.05
CA LYS A 219 -19.01 -9.26 13.35
C LYS A 219 -18.12 -8.79 14.50
N GLU A 220 -16.81 -8.68 14.28
CA GLU A 220 -15.83 -8.27 15.28
C GLU A 220 -15.72 -6.76 15.43
N LYS A 221 -15.74 -6.00 14.32
CA LYS A 221 -15.62 -4.53 14.34
C LYS A 221 -16.95 -3.83 14.62
N GLY A 222 -18.09 -4.51 14.43
CA GLY A 222 -19.43 -3.95 14.62
C GLY A 222 -19.92 -3.21 13.36
N GLN A 223 -21.20 -3.39 13.04
CA GLN A 223 -21.84 -2.71 11.91
C GLN A 223 -22.08 -1.23 12.24
N PRO A 224 -22.10 -0.32 11.25
CA PRO A 224 -22.57 1.04 11.45
C PRO A 224 -23.97 1.05 12.06
N VAL A 225 -24.18 1.87 13.09
CA VAL A 225 -25.45 1.98 13.80
C VAL A 225 -25.91 3.42 13.78
N ARG A 226 -27.17 3.65 13.40
CA ARG A 226 -27.80 4.97 13.53
C ARG A 226 -28.09 5.26 15.00
N VAL A 227 -27.63 6.41 15.50
CA VAL A 227 -27.77 6.83 16.89
C VAL A 227 -28.70 8.04 17.03
N GLU A 228 -29.20 8.27 18.24
CA GLU A 228 -30.15 9.34 18.58
C GLU A 228 -29.64 10.76 18.32
N LEU A 229 -28.33 10.92 18.13
CA LEU A 229 -27.72 12.17 17.65
C LEU A 229 -28.20 12.54 16.23
N GLY A 230 -28.78 11.60 15.48
CA GLY A 230 -29.13 11.72 14.06
C GLY A 230 -27.91 11.59 13.16
N ALA A 231 -27.06 10.63 13.47
CA ALA A 231 -25.90 10.25 12.68
C ALA A 231 -25.78 8.72 12.65
N GLU A 232 -25.18 8.20 11.60
CA GLU A 232 -24.73 6.82 11.53
C GLU A 232 -23.26 6.77 11.95
N VAL A 233 -22.96 5.91 12.92
CA VAL A 233 -21.61 5.82 13.49
C VAL A 233 -21.08 4.40 13.36
N GLY A 234 -19.79 4.31 13.04
CA GLY A 234 -19.06 3.06 12.90
C GLY A 234 -17.81 3.01 13.79
N PRO A 235 -17.21 1.82 13.93
CA PRO A 235 -15.89 1.68 14.51
C PRO A 235 -14.85 2.45 13.67
N VAL A 236 -13.84 3.02 14.34
CA VAL A 236 -12.67 3.56 13.64
C VAL A 236 -11.69 2.42 13.38
N ASP A 237 -11.21 2.29 12.15
CA ASP A 237 -10.19 1.29 11.80
C ASP A 237 -8.85 1.60 12.47
N ASP A 238 -8.12 0.57 12.92
CA ASP A 238 -6.86 0.74 13.64
C ASP A 238 -5.77 1.42 12.79
N ALA A 239 -5.77 1.19 11.46
CA ALA A 239 -4.85 1.89 10.58
C ALA A 239 -5.15 3.39 10.50
N LEU A 240 -6.45 3.74 10.50
CA LEU A 240 -6.89 5.15 10.50
C LEU A 240 -6.57 5.83 11.83
N ARG A 241 -6.77 5.14 12.97
CA ARG A 241 -6.34 5.64 14.29
C ARG A 241 -4.85 5.93 14.34
N TYR A 242 -4.04 4.99 13.83
CA TYR A 242 -2.59 5.14 13.78
C TYR A 242 -2.16 6.32 12.90
N GLN A 243 -2.80 6.50 11.73
CA GLN A 243 -2.49 7.60 10.82
C GLN A 243 -2.85 8.98 11.37
N LEU A 244 -3.86 9.07 12.22
CA LEU A 244 -4.38 10.33 12.77
C LEU A 244 -3.93 10.58 14.23
N ASP A 245 -2.96 9.80 14.74
CA ASP A 245 -2.46 9.88 16.11
C ASP A 245 -3.59 9.87 17.16
N ILE A 246 -4.60 9.01 16.95
CA ILE A 246 -5.72 8.80 17.88
C ILE A 246 -5.36 7.63 18.80
N PRO A 247 -5.01 7.88 20.09
CA PRO A 247 -4.46 6.85 20.96
C PRO A 247 -5.47 5.73 21.27
N GLU A 248 -6.69 6.08 21.67
CA GLU A 248 -7.77 5.12 21.94
C GLU A 248 -9.15 5.77 21.74
N GLY A 249 -10.16 4.92 21.51
CA GLY A 249 -11.55 5.32 21.40
C GLY A 249 -11.91 5.98 20.08
N GLY A 250 -12.97 6.78 20.11
CA GLY A 250 -13.52 7.45 18.95
C GLY A 250 -14.47 6.56 18.13
N VAL A 251 -15.45 7.22 17.50
CA VAL A 251 -16.38 6.62 16.55
C VAL A 251 -16.34 7.41 15.25
N LEU A 252 -16.35 6.70 14.12
CA LEU A 252 -16.38 7.29 12.79
C LEU A 252 -17.81 7.73 12.46
N ILE A 253 -17.99 8.96 11.98
CA ILE A 253 -19.26 9.43 11.45
C ILE A 253 -19.40 9.00 9.99
N GLU A 254 -20.25 8.01 9.73
CA GLU A 254 -20.51 7.46 8.39
C GLU A 254 -21.52 8.31 7.62
N SER A 255 -22.52 8.86 8.30
CA SER A 255 -23.49 9.78 7.71
C SER A 255 -24.14 10.66 8.77
N VAL A 256 -24.66 11.82 8.36
CA VAL A 256 -25.36 12.78 9.22
C VAL A 256 -26.73 13.09 8.62
N ASP A 257 -27.78 12.97 9.43
CA ASP A 257 -29.15 13.23 9.02
C ASP A 257 -29.43 14.75 8.98
N LYS A 258 -30.17 15.21 7.97
CA LYS A 258 -30.55 16.63 7.86
C LYS A 258 -31.51 17.04 8.97
N GLY A 259 -31.33 18.24 9.50
CA GLY A 259 -32.09 18.79 10.64
C GLY A 259 -31.79 18.12 11.98
N SER A 260 -30.83 17.20 12.03
CA SER A 260 -30.49 16.47 13.25
C SER A 260 -29.72 17.30 14.26
N ARG A 261 -29.55 16.73 15.46
CA ARG A 261 -28.67 17.30 16.48
C ARG A 261 -27.21 17.24 16.04
N ALA A 262 -26.79 16.18 15.35
CA ALA A 262 -25.46 16.05 14.74
C ALA A 262 -25.18 17.19 13.74
N GLU A 263 -26.13 17.51 12.86
CA GLU A 263 -25.97 18.59 11.88
C GLU A 263 -25.88 19.96 12.58
N ARG A 264 -26.73 20.22 13.58
CA ARG A 264 -26.68 21.46 14.38
C ARG A 264 -25.41 21.61 15.21
N LEU A 265 -24.79 20.50 15.60
CA LEU A 265 -23.47 20.44 16.23
C LEU A 265 -22.35 20.73 15.22
N GLY A 266 -22.62 20.61 13.92
CA GLY A 266 -21.64 20.82 12.84
C GLY A 266 -20.84 19.57 12.49
N LEU A 267 -21.31 18.39 12.87
CA LEU A 267 -20.73 17.12 12.46
C LEU A 267 -20.93 16.89 10.97
N ARG A 268 -19.96 16.21 10.37
CA ARG A 268 -19.92 15.84 8.95
C ARG A 268 -19.52 14.38 8.81
N GLN A 269 -19.81 13.84 7.63
CA GLN A 269 -19.30 12.55 7.22
C GLN A 269 -17.76 12.56 7.26
N TYR A 270 -17.20 11.44 7.72
CA TYR A 270 -15.76 11.18 7.93
C TYR A 270 -15.12 11.92 9.10
N ASP A 271 -15.88 12.67 9.89
CA ASP A 271 -15.40 13.13 11.19
C ASP A 271 -15.22 11.91 12.12
N ILE A 272 -14.23 11.99 13.01
CA ILE A 272 -14.09 11.03 14.11
C ILE A 272 -14.49 11.74 15.40
N LEU A 273 -15.58 11.30 16.01
CA LEU A 273 -16.07 11.84 17.27
C LEU A 273 -15.31 11.21 18.43
N LEU A 274 -14.53 12.01 19.16
CA LEU A 274 -13.73 11.57 20.31
C LEU A 274 -14.48 11.72 21.63
N THR A 275 -15.12 12.88 21.82
CA THR A 275 -15.88 13.17 23.03
C THR A 275 -17.20 13.85 22.69
N LEU A 276 -18.22 13.61 23.52
CA LEU A 276 -19.52 14.27 23.46
C LEU A 276 -19.91 14.70 24.87
N ASN A 277 -20.27 15.97 25.04
CA ASN A 277 -20.59 16.60 26.32
C ASN A 277 -19.52 16.35 27.41
N GLY A 278 -18.25 16.39 27.00
CA GLY A 278 -17.10 16.13 27.89
C GLY A 278 -16.90 14.67 28.30
N LYS A 279 -17.68 13.73 27.74
CA LYS A 279 -17.52 12.29 27.97
C LYS A 279 -16.82 11.63 26.77
N PRO A 280 -15.83 10.75 26.99
CA PRO A 280 -15.22 10.00 25.89
C PRO A 280 -16.23 9.06 25.23
N VAL A 281 -16.13 8.92 23.91
CA VAL A 281 -17.03 8.10 23.11
C VAL A 281 -16.21 7.08 22.33
N SER A 282 -16.53 5.80 22.51
CA SER A 282 -15.90 4.70 21.76
C SER A 282 -16.93 3.80 21.09
N THR A 283 -18.19 3.88 21.51
CA THR A 283 -19.29 3.02 21.05
C THR A 283 -20.60 3.80 20.94
N ALA A 284 -21.56 3.26 20.18
CA ALA A 284 -22.90 3.85 20.07
C ALA A 284 -23.64 4.01 21.42
N PRO A 285 -23.56 3.06 22.37
CA PRO A 285 -24.08 3.26 23.74
C PRO A 285 -23.49 4.46 24.47
N ASP A 286 -22.20 4.77 24.27
CA ASP A 286 -21.55 5.92 24.92
C ASP A 286 -22.16 7.24 24.45
N ILE A 287 -22.50 7.34 23.16
CA ILE A 287 -23.18 8.51 22.58
C ILE A 287 -24.53 8.73 23.26
N ARG A 288 -25.32 7.65 23.42
CA ARG A 288 -26.60 7.73 24.12
C ARG A 288 -26.43 8.21 25.56
N ALA A 289 -25.44 7.67 26.27
CA ALA A 289 -25.15 8.07 27.66
C ALA A 289 -24.62 9.51 27.78
N ALA A 290 -23.91 10.00 26.76
CA ALA A 290 -23.42 11.38 26.68
C ALA A 290 -24.55 12.37 26.35
N LEU A 291 -25.54 11.97 25.57
CA LEU A 291 -26.71 12.77 25.23
C LEU A 291 -27.72 12.97 26.36
N ALA A 292 -27.61 12.21 27.45
CA ALA A 292 -28.44 12.38 28.64
C ALA A 292 -28.21 13.71 29.38
N ALA A 293 -27.16 14.47 29.03
CA ALA A 293 -26.93 15.79 29.58
C ALA A 293 -27.92 16.83 28.99
N GLU A 294 -28.48 17.67 29.86
CA GLU A 294 -29.36 18.78 29.46
C GLU A 294 -28.54 19.98 28.97
N GLY A 295 -29.06 20.68 27.95
CA GLY A 295 -28.42 21.86 27.35
C GLY A 295 -27.79 21.60 25.97
N PRO A 296 -27.14 22.62 25.38
CA PRO A 296 -26.51 22.52 24.05
C PRO A 296 -25.34 21.54 24.08
N ALA A 297 -25.28 20.65 23.10
CA ALA A 297 -24.23 19.65 23.03
C ALA A 297 -22.86 20.26 22.67
N THR A 298 -21.79 19.68 23.19
CA THR A 298 -20.40 19.98 22.77
C THR A 298 -19.73 18.69 22.33
N ALA A 299 -18.82 18.77 21.37
CA ALA A 299 -18.06 17.60 20.92
C ALA A 299 -16.61 17.96 20.62
N GLU A 300 -15.70 17.02 20.85
CA GLU A 300 -14.35 17.06 20.29
C GLU A 300 -14.27 16.03 19.17
N ILE A 301 -13.77 16.47 18.02
CA ILE A 301 -13.65 15.65 16.82
C ILE A 301 -12.25 15.71 16.23
N VAL A 302 -11.94 14.75 15.36
CA VAL A 302 -10.85 14.85 14.38
C VAL A 302 -11.46 15.02 13.00
N ARG A 303 -11.03 16.04 12.27
CA ARG A 303 -11.41 16.29 10.88
C ARG A 303 -10.17 16.59 10.07
N GLU A 304 -9.95 15.83 8.99
CA GLU A 304 -8.77 16.00 8.11
C GLU A 304 -7.42 15.94 8.87
N GLY A 305 -7.39 15.27 10.02
CA GLY A 305 -6.21 15.17 10.90
C GLY A 305 -6.13 16.22 12.01
N ASP A 306 -6.94 17.28 11.93
CA ASP A 306 -6.98 18.34 12.93
C ASP A 306 -8.03 18.08 14.01
N ARG A 307 -7.70 18.40 15.27
CA ARG A 307 -8.65 18.33 16.38
C ARG A 307 -9.48 19.60 16.45
N GLU A 308 -10.79 19.46 16.40
CA GLU A 308 -11.74 20.56 16.49
C GLU A 308 -12.71 20.38 17.66
N ALA A 309 -13.05 21.48 18.32
CA ALA A 309 -14.12 21.54 19.30
C ALA A 309 -15.38 22.15 18.67
N LEU A 310 -16.48 21.41 18.72
CA LEU A 310 -17.78 21.78 18.18
C LEU A 310 -18.77 22.08 19.30
N ARG A 311 -19.72 22.96 19.00
CA ARG A 311 -20.83 23.33 19.90
C ARG A 311 -22.12 23.44 19.11
N GLU A 312 -23.18 22.87 19.66
CA GLU A 312 -24.52 22.90 19.10
C GLU A 312 -24.98 24.34 18.97
N LYS A 313 -25.37 24.71 17.74
CA LYS A 313 -25.97 26.00 17.44
C LYS A 313 -27.44 25.97 17.80
N GLU A 314 -27.94 27.08 18.37
CA GLU A 314 -29.36 27.28 18.67
C GLU A 314 -30.24 27.27 17.41
#